data_AF-A0A955BCS0-F1
#
_entry.id   AF-A0A955BCS0-F1
#
_cell.length_a   1.000
_cell.length_b   1.000
_cell.length_c   1.000
_cell.angle_alpha   90.00
_cell.angle_beta   90.00
_cell.angle_gamma   90.00
#
_symmetry.space_group_name_H-M   'P 1'
#
loop_
_entity.id
_entity.type
_entity.pdbx_description
1 polymer ?
#
loop_
_entity_poly.entity_id
_entity_poly.type
_entity_poly.pdbx_seq_one_letter_code
_entity_poly.pdbx_strand_id
1 'polypeptide(L)'
;CVHYKGPHHFYEYPERHAKLLEGVTIPEPPTLHEDVEQTSPRLKAVLPQQMNRNKSYYDRHKNETEPRMTRADDSRGQASAAYQHMLHKYIRCVAAIDDNLQRLFDYLDSEHITDDTLIVYTSDQGYWLGQHGLYDKRLILDESLKMPLIVRYPKLVKPGTVNRDLCSNVDFAPTLLEFAGVDIPAAMQGRSLWPLLRGETPTDWRQAVWYAYWGAPPNHWGIRTADATLVRFPGTDEFEFYDLKIDPLQKRSAHADPAYAERIARLNEVLTSTMREVEIQPSELPGTAKQGRATTKPRTKSRQKVSVK
;
A
#
# COMPACT_ATOMS: atom_id res chain seq x y z
N CYS A 1 -1.59 -12.48 -16.49
CA CYS A 1 -1.82 -11.79 -15.22
C CYS A 1 -3.28 -11.35 -15.17
N VAL A 2 -3.99 -11.56 -14.05
CA VAL A 2 -5.39 -11.13 -13.87
C VAL A 2 -5.38 -9.93 -12.94
N HIS A 3 -5.85 -8.77 -13.41
CA HIS A 3 -5.83 -7.53 -12.66
C HIS A 3 -7.25 -7.07 -12.39
N TYR A 4 -7.59 -6.88 -11.11
CA TYR A 4 -8.85 -6.29 -10.70
C TYR A 4 -8.64 -4.81 -10.38
N LYS A 5 -9.50 -3.95 -10.92
CA LYS A 5 -9.51 -2.53 -10.55
C LYS A 5 -10.10 -2.32 -9.15
N GLY A 6 -11.10 -3.12 -8.78
CA GLY A 6 -11.58 -3.21 -7.40
C GLY A 6 -10.46 -3.73 -6.48
N PRO A 7 -10.42 -3.32 -5.20
CA PRO A 7 -11.38 -2.47 -4.51
C PRO A 7 -10.99 -0.99 -4.55
N HIS A 8 -10.43 -0.49 -5.65
CA HIS A 8 -10.26 0.96 -5.81
C HIS A 8 -11.62 1.67 -5.75
N HIS A 9 -11.65 2.85 -5.13
CA HIS A 9 -12.83 3.74 -5.10
C HIS A 9 -13.40 3.94 -6.53
N PHE A 10 -14.71 3.85 -6.77
CA PHE A 10 -15.85 4.02 -5.85
C PHE A 10 -16.35 2.78 -5.07
N TYR A 11 -15.60 1.66 -5.08
CA TYR A 11 -15.99 0.40 -4.43
C TYR A 11 -17.29 -0.19 -4.98
N GLU A 12 -17.42 -0.21 -6.30
CA GLU A 12 -18.59 -0.82 -6.94
C GLU A 12 -18.65 -2.33 -6.66
N TYR A 13 -19.86 -2.82 -6.43
CA TYR A 13 -20.12 -4.23 -6.14
C TYR A 13 -21.39 -4.67 -6.87
N PRO A 14 -21.51 -5.96 -7.21
CA PRO A 14 -22.68 -6.50 -7.89
C PRO A 14 -23.88 -6.57 -6.94
N GLU A 15 -25.09 -6.51 -7.51
CA GLU A 15 -26.36 -6.54 -6.75
C GLU A 15 -26.48 -7.75 -5.81
N ARG A 16 -25.94 -8.91 -6.19
CA ARG A 16 -25.91 -10.11 -5.34
C ARG A 16 -25.20 -9.90 -3.98
N HIS A 17 -24.30 -8.92 -3.88
CA HIS A 17 -23.61 -8.56 -2.64
C HIS A 17 -24.22 -7.33 -1.95
N ALA A 18 -25.33 -6.77 -2.45
CA ALA A 18 -25.93 -5.56 -1.89
C ALA A 18 -26.39 -5.72 -0.43
N LYS A 19 -26.72 -6.94 0.00
CA LYS A 19 -27.12 -7.26 1.38
C LYS A 19 -26.00 -7.89 2.21
N LEU A 20 -24.81 -8.10 1.64
CA LEU A 20 -23.69 -8.60 2.42
C LEU A 20 -23.36 -7.57 3.52
N LEU A 21 -23.24 -8.05 4.76
CA LEU A 21 -23.09 -7.25 5.98
C LEU A 21 -24.28 -6.34 6.33
N GLU A 22 -25.49 -6.57 5.79
CA GLU A 22 -26.68 -5.82 6.22
C GLU A 22 -26.94 -5.97 7.73
N GLY A 23 -27.13 -4.84 8.42
CA GLY A 23 -27.34 -4.81 9.87
C GLY A 23 -26.09 -5.07 10.71
N VAL A 24 -24.94 -5.32 10.10
CA VAL A 24 -23.66 -5.53 10.82
C VAL A 24 -23.01 -4.19 11.09
N THR A 25 -22.62 -3.93 12.34
CA THR A 25 -21.74 -2.80 12.67
C THR A 25 -20.30 -3.28 12.67
N ILE A 26 -19.46 -2.69 11.82
CA ILE A 26 -18.05 -3.07 11.71
C ILE A 26 -17.27 -2.38 12.84
N PRO A 27 -16.41 -3.08 13.60
CA PRO A 27 -15.62 -2.47 14.67
C PRO A 27 -14.72 -1.35 14.15
N GLU A 28 -14.85 -0.15 14.71
CA GLU A 28 -14.01 0.99 14.33
C GLU A 28 -12.55 0.77 14.75
N PRO A 29 -11.57 1.16 13.92
CA PRO A 29 -10.19 1.13 14.35
C PRO A 29 -9.98 2.10 15.53
N PRO A 30 -9.11 1.78 16.52
CA PRO A 30 -8.85 2.65 17.67
C PRO A 30 -8.34 4.05 17.32
N THR A 31 -7.90 4.24 16.08
CA THR A 31 -7.35 5.47 15.53
C THR A 31 -8.33 6.24 14.65
N LEU A 32 -9.58 5.79 14.47
CA LEU A 32 -10.57 6.48 13.62
C LEU A 32 -10.75 7.95 14.01
N HIS A 33 -10.71 8.22 15.31
CA HIS A 33 -10.91 9.54 15.90
C HIS A 33 -9.62 10.12 16.48
N GLU A 34 -8.47 9.77 15.91
CA GLU A 34 -7.17 10.33 16.31
C GLU A 34 -7.09 11.83 16.01
N ASP A 35 -6.57 12.61 16.96
CA ASP A 35 -6.18 14.00 16.72
C ASP A 35 -4.83 14.05 16.02
N VAL A 36 -4.86 13.88 14.69
CA VAL A 36 -3.66 13.84 13.86
C VAL A 36 -2.89 15.16 13.83
N GLU A 37 -3.51 16.29 14.18
CA GLU A 37 -2.79 17.57 14.28
C GLU A 37 -1.85 17.58 15.48
N GLN A 38 -2.21 16.88 16.55
CA GLN A 38 -1.37 16.72 17.72
C GLN A 38 -0.34 15.60 17.54
N THR A 39 -0.73 14.48 16.94
CA THR A 39 0.09 13.26 16.94
C THR A 39 1.02 13.12 15.73
N SER A 40 0.64 13.67 14.57
CA SER A 40 1.42 13.65 13.32
C SER A 40 1.05 14.84 12.41
N PRO A 41 1.41 16.07 12.81
CA PRO A 41 1.04 17.29 12.09
C PRO A 41 1.63 17.39 10.68
N ARG A 42 2.80 16.79 10.43
CA ARG A 42 3.54 16.91 9.16
C ARG A 42 3.18 15.82 8.17
N LEU A 43 2.77 14.63 8.65
CA LEU A 43 2.50 13.49 7.80
C LEU A 43 1.00 13.23 7.63
N LYS A 44 0.25 13.00 8.72
CA LYS A 44 -1.17 12.62 8.65
C LYS A 44 -2.09 13.82 8.53
N ALA A 45 -1.87 14.89 9.30
CA ALA A 45 -2.80 16.02 9.37
C ALA A 45 -2.96 16.77 8.05
N VAL A 46 -1.93 16.77 7.20
CA VAL A 46 -1.92 17.44 5.90
C VAL A 46 -2.57 16.62 4.78
N LEU A 47 -2.98 15.38 5.04
CA LEU A 47 -3.61 14.56 4.02
C LEU A 47 -5.04 15.01 3.68
N PRO A 48 -5.40 15.07 2.39
CA PRO A 48 -6.73 15.47 1.97
C PRO A 48 -7.81 14.36 2.05
N GLN A 49 -7.43 13.10 2.31
CA GLN A 49 -8.36 11.96 2.35
C GLN A 49 -8.79 11.62 3.78
N GLN A 50 -9.51 12.54 4.40
CA GLN A 50 -10.05 12.36 5.75
C GLN A 50 -11.51 11.89 5.71
N MET A 51 -11.95 11.16 6.74
CA MET A 51 -13.30 10.62 6.82
C MET A 51 -14.38 11.70 6.95
N ASN A 52 -14.12 12.76 7.70
CA ASN A 52 -15.10 13.82 8.03
C ASN A 52 -14.56 15.26 7.89
N ARG A 53 -13.32 15.45 7.40
CA ARG A 53 -12.68 16.76 7.28
C ARG A 53 -12.28 17.10 5.83
N ASN A 54 -12.45 18.36 5.42
CA ASN A 54 -11.95 18.93 4.15
C ASN A 54 -12.28 18.13 2.87
N LYS A 55 -13.45 18.35 2.26
CA LYS A 55 -13.91 17.57 1.07
C LYS A 55 -13.81 16.06 1.35
N SER A 56 -14.27 15.70 2.55
CA SER A 56 -14.11 14.40 3.18
C SER A 56 -14.83 13.27 2.47
N TYR A 57 -14.60 12.02 2.88
CA TYR A 57 -15.45 10.92 2.44
C TYR A 57 -16.92 11.21 2.77
N TYR A 58 -17.21 11.63 4.01
CA TYR A 58 -18.56 11.97 4.46
C TYR A 58 -19.25 12.97 3.51
N ASP A 59 -18.57 14.08 3.19
CA ASP A 59 -19.14 15.13 2.35
C ASP A 59 -19.48 14.67 0.93
N ARG A 60 -18.65 13.77 0.38
CA ARG A 60 -18.84 13.23 -0.97
C ARG A 60 -19.99 12.24 -1.03
N HIS A 61 -20.23 11.49 0.05
CA HIS A 61 -21.12 10.33 0.04
C HIS A 61 -22.42 10.54 0.84
N LYS A 62 -22.56 11.63 1.61
CA LYS A 62 -23.75 11.86 2.45
C LYS A 62 -25.06 11.87 1.68
N ASN A 63 -25.04 12.31 0.42
CA ASN A 63 -26.22 12.37 -0.44
C ASN A 63 -26.44 11.11 -1.30
N GLU A 64 -25.63 10.05 -1.15
CA GLU A 64 -25.90 8.77 -1.83
C GLU A 64 -27.19 8.15 -1.31
N THR A 65 -28.01 7.65 -2.24
CA THR A 65 -29.28 6.98 -1.92
C THR A 65 -29.09 5.48 -1.69
N GLU A 66 -28.17 4.85 -2.42
CA GLU A 66 -27.94 3.40 -2.36
C GLU A 66 -26.43 3.07 -2.48
N PRO A 67 -25.82 2.44 -1.45
CA PRO A 67 -26.36 2.26 -0.10
C PRO A 67 -26.45 3.63 0.61
N ARG A 68 -27.49 3.83 1.42
CA ARG A 68 -27.64 5.08 2.17
C ARG A 68 -26.63 5.17 3.32
N MET A 69 -25.91 6.29 3.42
CA MET A 69 -25.11 6.60 4.62
C MET A 69 -25.98 7.17 5.74
N THR A 70 -25.76 6.70 6.97
CA THR A 70 -26.36 7.29 8.18
C THR A 70 -25.94 8.75 8.34
N ARG A 71 -26.87 9.64 8.67
CA ARG A 71 -26.57 11.06 8.94
C ARG A 71 -26.19 11.25 10.40
N ALA A 72 -25.31 12.22 10.65
CA ALA A 72 -24.83 12.59 11.97
C ALA A 72 -24.51 14.08 11.99
N ASP A 73 -24.82 14.73 13.11
CA ASP A 73 -24.74 16.18 13.25
C ASP A 73 -23.40 16.63 13.85
N ASP A 74 -22.72 15.75 14.59
CA ASP A 74 -21.40 16.01 15.16
C ASP A 74 -20.25 15.37 14.36
N SER A 75 -19.05 15.92 14.52
CA SER A 75 -17.86 15.50 13.77
C SER A 75 -17.51 14.02 13.96
N ARG A 76 -17.60 13.49 15.20
CA ARG A 76 -17.28 12.07 15.46
C ARG A 76 -18.30 11.16 14.81
N GLY A 77 -19.59 11.47 14.97
CA GLY A 77 -20.66 10.74 14.31
C GLY A 77 -20.52 10.72 12.79
N GLN A 78 -20.07 11.82 12.18
CA GLN A 78 -19.79 11.89 10.74
C GLN A 78 -18.63 10.97 10.33
N ALA A 79 -17.55 10.91 11.10
CA ALA A 79 -16.43 9.99 10.83
C ALA A 79 -16.88 8.52 10.94
N SER A 80 -17.63 8.18 11.99
CA SER A 80 -18.21 6.85 12.20
C SER A 80 -19.15 6.45 11.05
N ALA A 81 -20.06 7.34 10.64
CA ALA A 81 -20.97 7.08 9.53
C ALA A 81 -20.22 6.88 8.20
N ALA A 82 -19.22 7.73 7.91
CA ALA A 82 -18.35 7.57 6.75
C ALA A 82 -17.60 6.25 6.77
N TYR A 83 -17.09 5.84 7.94
CA TYR A 83 -16.39 4.57 8.12
C TYR A 83 -17.28 3.38 7.85
N GLN A 84 -18.45 3.31 8.49
CA GLN A 84 -19.40 2.22 8.26
C GLN A 84 -19.78 2.16 6.78
N HIS A 85 -20.14 3.30 6.18
CA HIS A 85 -20.53 3.33 4.78
C HIS A 85 -19.40 2.87 3.85
N MET A 86 -18.18 3.36 4.03
CA MET A 86 -17.02 2.98 3.23
C MET A 86 -16.71 1.49 3.34
N LEU A 87 -16.64 0.95 4.57
CA LEU A 87 -16.20 -0.43 4.78
C LEU A 87 -17.22 -1.44 4.29
N HIS A 88 -18.53 -1.16 4.41
CA HIS A 88 -19.55 -2.01 3.80
C HIS A 88 -19.37 -2.08 2.28
N LYS A 89 -19.22 -0.93 1.60
CA LYS A 89 -18.99 -0.91 0.15
C LYS A 89 -17.68 -1.61 -0.23
N TYR A 90 -16.61 -1.34 0.52
CA TYR A 90 -15.28 -1.93 0.29
C TYR A 90 -15.33 -3.46 0.40
N ILE A 91 -15.89 -4.02 1.47
CA ILE A 91 -15.95 -5.48 1.67
C ILE A 91 -16.86 -6.15 0.63
N ARG A 92 -17.97 -5.53 0.25
CA ARG A 92 -18.83 -6.02 -0.85
C ARG A 92 -18.10 -6.08 -2.19
N CYS A 93 -17.25 -5.09 -2.45
CA CYS A 93 -16.38 -5.05 -3.63
C CYS A 93 -15.32 -6.17 -3.56
N VAL A 94 -14.67 -6.35 -2.40
CA VAL A 94 -13.70 -7.44 -2.19
C VAL A 94 -14.34 -8.81 -2.36
N ALA A 95 -15.54 -9.05 -1.85
CA ALA A 95 -16.27 -10.30 -2.06
C ALA A 95 -16.52 -10.59 -3.55
N ALA A 96 -16.76 -9.55 -4.35
CA ALA A 96 -16.90 -9.73 -5.80
C ALA A 96 -15.58 -10.10 -6.49
N ILE A 97 -14.44 -9.69 -5.94
CA ILE A 97 -13.12 -10.14 -6.41
C ILE A 97 -12.94 -11.61 -6.06
N ASP A 98 -13.30 -12.01 -4.84
CA ASP A 98 -13.23 -13.39 -4.36
C ASP A 98 -14.05 -14.36 -5.23
N ASP A 99 -15.28 -13.99 -5.62
CA ASP A 99 -16.08 -14.76 -6.60
C ASP A 99 -15.30 -15.03 -7.90
N ASN A 100 -14.52 -14.06 -8.37
CA ASN A 100 -13.75 -14.21 -9.61
C ASN A 100 -12.47 -15.03 -9.40
N LEU A 101 -11.92 -15.03 -8.18
CA LEU A 101 -10.83 -15.95 -7.84
C LEU A 101 -11.33 -17.40 -7.83
N GLN A 102 -12.52 -17.66 -7.28
CA GLN A 102 -13.14 -19.00 -7.35
C GLN A 102 -13.25 -19.49 -8.79
N ARG A 103 -13.76 -18.66 -9.70
CA ARG A 103 -13.87 -18.99 -11.14
C ARG A 103 -12.52 -19.29 -11.78
N LEU A 104 -11.46 -18.57 -11.38
CA LEU A 104 -10.11 -18.84 -11.87
C LEU A 104 -9.60 -20.19 -11.36
N PHE A 105 -9.79 -20.50 -10.07
CA PHE A 105 -9.36 -21.76 -9.49
C PHE A 105 -10.13 -22.95 -10.05
N ASP A 106 -11.46 -22.84 -10.20
CA ASP A 106 -12.30 -23.85 -10.84
C ASP A 106 -11.78 -24.21 -12.24
N TYR A 107 -11.34 -23.21 -13.01
CA TYR A 107 -10.76 -23.42 -14.33
C TYR A 107 -9.40 -24.13 -14.27
N LEU A 108 -8.51 -23.72 -13.37
CA LEU A 108 -7.22 -24.41 -13.20
C LEU A 108 -7.42 -25.89 -12.81
N ASP A 109 -8.42 -26.17 -11.97
CA ASP A 109 -8.78 -27.51 -11.51
C ASP A 109 -9.37 -28.34 -12.66
N SER A 110 -10.28 -27.77 -13.47
CA SER A 110 -10.90 -28.46 -14.60
C SER A 110 -9.89 -28.80 -15.71
N GLU A 111 -8.86 -27.97 -15.87
CA GLU A 111 -7.76 -28.21 -16.81
C GLU A 111 -6.64 -29.07 -16.22
N HIS A 112 -6.75 -29.48 -14.95
CA HIS A 112 -5.75 -30.28 -14.24
C HIS A 112 -4.35 -29.65 -14.18
N ILE A 113 -4.26 -28.31 -14.14
CA ILE A 113 -3.00 -27.55 -14.11
C ILE A 113 -2.74 -26.83 -12.78
N THR A 114 -3.66 -26.93 -11.82
CA THR A 114 -3.57 -26.25 -10.51
C THR A 114 -2.27 -26.49 -9.76
N ASP A 115 -1.75 -27.71 -9.77
CA ASP A 115 -0.54 -28.06 -9.01
C ASP A 115 0.76 -27.72 -9.75
N ASP A 116 0.67 -27.39 -11.04
CA ASP A 116 1.77 -26.90 -11.86
C ASP A 116 1.74 -25.37 -12.07
N THR A 117 0.81 -24.68 -11.41
CA THR A 117 0.64 -23.24 -11.53
C THR A 117 1.17 -22.54 -10.26
N LEU A 118 2.16 -21.66 -10.41
CA LEU A 118 2.52 -20.69 -9.38
C LEU A 118 1.44 -19.60 -9.30
N ILE A 119 0.74 -19.54 -8.17
CA ILE A 119 -0.26 -18.50 -7.90
C ILE A 119 0.34 -17.49 -6.92
N VAL A 120 0.36 -16.22 -7.32
CA VAL A 120 0.74 -15.09 -6.47
C VAL A 120 -0.45 -14.14 -6.38
N TYR A 121 -1.01 -13.98 -5.18
CA TYR A 121 -2.06 -13.01 -4.90
C TYR A 121 -1.47 -11.84 -4.10
N THR A 122 -1.62 -10.63 -4.61
CA THR A 122 -1.03 -9.42 -4.03
C THR A 122 -1.84 -8.17 -4.39
N SER A 123 -1.42 -7.02 -3.86
CA SER A 123 -1.94 -5.68 -4.20
C SER A 123 -0.80 -4.79 -4.71
N ASP A 124 -1.13 -3.65 -5.32
CA ASP A 124 -0.14 -2.63 -5.70
C ASP A 124 0.35 -1.82 -4.49
N GLN A 125 -0.54 -1.61 -3.52
CA GLN A 125 -0.28 -0.94 -2.24
C GLN A 125 -1.30 -1.35 -1.17
N GLY A 126 -1.08 -0.88 0.06
CA GLY A 126 -2.09 -0.90 1.12
C GLY A 126 -3.20 0.14 0.91
N TYR A 127 -4.10 0.25 1.87
CA TYR A 127 -5.22 1.17 1.83
C TYR A 127 -5.67 1.55 3.26
N TRP A 128 -5.80 2.84 3.52
CA TRP A 128 -6.42 3.35 4.74
C TRP A 128 -7.90 3.00 4.71
N LEU A 129 -8.35 2.27 5.72
CA LEU A 129 -9.74 1.86 5.89
C LEU A 129 -10.33 2.55 7.12
N GLY A 130 -10.03 3.83 7.33
CA GLY A 130 -10.48 4.61 8.48
C GLY A 130 -9.45 4.73 9.60
N GLN A 131 -8.34 3.98 9.58
CA GLN A 131 -7.25 4.20 10.54
C GLN A 131 -6.75 5.65 10.43
N HIS A 132 -6.51 6.28 11.57
CA HIS A 132 -6.15 7.69 11.70
C HIS A 132 -7.18 8.68 11.12
N GLY A 133 -8.42 8.26 10.93
CA GLY A 133 -9.43 9.07 10.25
C GLY A 133 -9.17 9.21 8.74
N LEU A 134 -8.31 8.36 8.16
CA LEU A 134 -7.92 8.42 6.76
C LEU A 134 -8.65 7.37 5.91
N TYR A 135 -8.81 7.67 4.63
CA TYR A 135 -9.08 6.69 3.58
C TYR A 135 -8.13 6.91 2.39
N ASP A 136 -8.19 6.08 1.35
CA ASP A 136 -7.25 6.10 0.21
C ASP A 136 -5.87 5.52 0.58
N LYS A 137 -4.90 5.68 -0.31
CA LYS A 137 -3.51 5.31 -0.11
C LYS A 137 -2.66 6.58 -0.17
N ARG A 138 -1.65 6.64 0.68
CA ARG A 138 -0.57 7.63 0.80
C ARG A 138 0.17 7.31 2.09
N LEU A 139 1.43 7.72 2.17
CA LEU A 139 2.29 7.59 3.35
C LEU A 139 3.02 6.26 3.46
N ILE A 140 4.23 6.33 4.01
CA ILE A 140 5.08 5.19 4.40
C ILE A 140 4.56 4.39 5.61
N LEU A 141 3.38 4.70 6.13
CA LEU A 141 2.83 4.01 7.30
C LEU A 141 2.17 2.68 6.90
N ASP A 142 2.14 1.72 7.82
CA ASP A 142 1.89 0.31 7.56
C ASP A 142 0.58 0.04 6.80
N GLU A 143 -0.51 0.72 7.13
CA GLU A 143 -1.81 0.47 6.48
C GLU A 143 -1.83 0.89 5.02
N SER A 144 -1.04 1.90 4.62
CA SER A 144 -0.89 2.29 3.20
C SER A 144 0.27 1.59 2.51
N LEU A 145 1.32 1.22 3.26
CA LEU A 145 2.54 0.64 2.73
C LEU A 145 2.39 -0.88 2.51
N LYS A 146 1.83 -1.59 3.49
CA LYS A 146 1.78 -3.05 3.50
C LYS A 146 0.66 -3.55 2.60
N MET A 147 1.01 -4.53 1.78
CA MET A 147 0.12 -5.24 0.88
C MET A 147 0.01 -6.71 1.30
N PRO A 148 -1.12 -7.39 1.01
CA PRO A 148 -1.17 -8.85 1.09
C PRO A 148 -0.15 -9.44 0.10
N LEU A 149 0.50 -10.54 0.48
CA LEU A 149 1.27 -11.38 -0.42
C LEU A 149 1.02 -12.84 -0.03
N ILE A 150 0.27 -13.55 -0.86
CA ILE A 150 -0.04 -14.97 -0.69
C ILE A 150 0.52 -15.71 -1.90
N VAL A 151 1.35 -16.72 -1.66
CA VAL A 151 1.95 -17.54 -2.71
C VAL A 151 1.54 -18.98 -2.53
N ARG A 152 1.00 -19.60 -3.58
CA ARG A 152 0.70 -21.03 -3.63
C ARG A 152 1.48 -21.66 -4.77
N TYR A 153 2.31 -22.64 -4.43
CA TYR A 153 2.95 -23.54 -5.38
C TYR A 153 3.23 -24.87 -4.67
N PRO A 154 2.36 -25.89 -4.81
CA PRO A 154 2.40 -27.11 -3.99
C PRO A 154 3.72 -27.89 -4.08
N LYS A 155 4.45 -27.76 -5.19
CA LYS A 155 5.74 -28.42 -5.40
C LYS A 155 6.87 -27.86 -4.52
N LEU A 156 6.68 -26.70 -3.88
CA LEU A 156 7.72 -26.05 -3.07
C LEU A 156 7.18 -25.48 -1.75
N VAL A 157 6.08 -24.75 -1.81
CA VAL A 157 5.58 -23.97 -0.68
C VAL A 157 4.74 -24.87 0.22
N LYS A 158 5.20 -25.06 1.46
CA LYS A 158 4.44 -25.79 2.48
C LYS A 158 3.15 -25.03 2.82
N PRO A 159 1.95 -25.64 2.68
CA PRO A 159 0.68 -25.00 3.00
C PRO A 159 0.62 -24.47 4.44
N GLY A 160 -0.01 -23.30 4.62
CA GLY A 160 -0.19 -22.67 5.93
C GLY A 160 1.06 -22.03 6.53
N THR A 161 2.18 -21.99 5.81
CA THR A 161 3.42 -21.35 6.28
C THR A 161 3.28 -19.82 6.27
N VAL A 162 3.81 -19.17 7.30
CA VAL A 162 3.84 -17.70 7.43
C VAL A 162 5.30 -17.26 7.51
N ASN A 163 5.71 -16.38 6.59
CA ASN A 163 7.03 -15.74 6.60
C ASN A 163 6.88 -14.27 7.03
N ARG A 164 7.81 -13.76 7.85
CA ARG A 164 7.81 -12.39 8.38
C ARG A 164 8.99 -11.55 7.89
N ASP A 165 9.82 -12.10 7.01
CA ASP A 165 10.94 -11.41 6.39
C ASP A 165 10.43 -10.29 5.48
N LEU A 166 11.21 -9.22 5.39
CA LEU A 166 10.83 -8.05 4.62
C LEU A 166 10.91 -8.32 3.12
N CYS A 167 9.79 -8.14 2.45
CA CYS A 167 9.65 -8.22 0.99
C CYS A 167 9.20 -6.87 0.44
N SER A 168 9.51 -6.63 -0.83
CA SER A 168 9.10 -5.44 -1.57
C SER A 168 8.48 -5.82 -2.91
N ASN A 169 7.66 -4.94 -3.49
CA ASN A 169 7.04 -5.17 -4.79
C ASN A 169 8.05 -5.37 -5.93
N VAL A 170 9.26 -4.81 -5.80
CA VAL A 170 10.36 -5.01 -6.76
C VAL A 170 10.88 -6.45 -6.80
N ASP A 171 10.57 -7.27 -5.78
CA ASP A 171 10.99 -8.68 -5.68
C ASP A 171 10.18 -9.62 -6.56
N PHE A 172 9.01 -9.19 -7.01
CA PHE A 172 8.12 -10.06 -7.79
C PHE A 172 8.73 -10.42 -9.13
N ALA A 173 9.32 -9.45 -9.83
CA ALA A 173 9.97 -9.67 -11.12
C ALA A 173 11.11 -10.71 -11.06
N PRO A 174 12.14 -10.56 -10.19
CA PRO A 174 13.20 -11.57 -10.09
C PRO A 174 12.68 -12.94 -9.63
N THR A 175 11.66 -12.99 -8.76
CA THR A 175 11.03 -14.25 -8.35
C THR A 175 10.39 -15.00 -9.53
N LEU A 176 9.67 -14.27 -10.39
CA LEU A 176 9.02 -14.85 -11.57
C LEU A 176 10.04 -15.25 -12.65
N LEU A 177 11.14 -14.51 -12.80
CA LEU A 177 12.23 -14.89 -13.70
C LEU A 177 12.91 -16.19 -13.24
N GLU A 178 13.25 -16.29 -11.95
CA GLU A 178 13.82 -17.53 -11.40
C GLU A 178 12.87 -18.71 -11.55
N PHE A 179 11.57 -18.51 -11.32
CA PHE A 179 10.56 -19.55 -11.57
C PHE A 179 10.55 -20.02 -13.03
N ALA A 180 10.69 -19.08 -13.97
CA ALA A 180 10.71 -19.37 -15.40
C ALA A 180 12.06 -19.93 -15.89
N GLY A 181 13.07 -20.06 -15.02
CA GLY A 181 14.42 -20.47 -15.41
C GLY A 181 15.15 -19.43 -16.26
N VAL A 182 14.79 -18.16 -16.11
CA VAL A 182 15.39 -17.03 -16.85
C VAL A 182 16.36 -16.27 -15.94
N ASP A 183 17.52 -15.90 -16.50
CA ASP A 183 18.51 -15.11 -15.78
C ASP A 183 17.92 -13.78 -15.29
N ILE A 184 18.21 -13.44 -14.03
CA ILE A 184 17.80 -12.17 -13.42
C ILE A 184 18.78 -11.08 -13.87
N PRO A 185 18.33 -10.02 -14.57
CA PRO A 185 19.21 -8.94 -14.98
C PRO A 185 19.78 -8.19 -13.77
N ALA A 186 21.08 -7.86 -13.81
CA ALA A 186 21.78 -7.12 -12.74
C ALA A 186 21.19 -5.73 -12.44
N ALA A 187 20.42 -5.15 -13.38
CA ALA A 187 19.74 -3.88 -13.19
C ALA A 187 18.48 -3.98 -12.30
N MET A 188 18.00 -5.19 -11.99
CA MET A 188 16.89 -5.37 -11.07
C MET A 188 17.35 -5.15 -9.63
N GLN A 189 16.68 -4.26 -8.92
CA GLN A 189 16.95 -3.95 -7.51
C GLN A 189 16.27 -4.94 -6.54
N GLY A 190 15.28 -5.69 -7.04
CA GLY A 190 14.60 -6.71 -6.26
C GLY A 190 15.46 -7.96 -6.06
N ARG A 191 15.08 -8.75 -5.06
CA ARG A 191 15.68 -10.06 -4.78
C ARG A 191 14.61 -11.11 -4.95
N SER A 192 14.97 -12.24 -5.55
CA SER A 192 14.06 -13.37 -5.66
C SER A 192 13.61 -13.86 -4.28
N LEU A 193 12.31 -14.14 -4.14
CA LEU A 193 11.69 -14.66 -2.93
C LEU A 193 11.80 -16.19 -2.83
N TRP A 194 12.37 -16.89 -3.82
CA TRP A 194 12.48 -18.35 -3.83
C TRP A 194 13.11 -18.97 -2.57
N PRO A 195 14.19 -18.41 -1.99
CA PRO A 195 14.69 -18.87 -0.69
C PRO A 195 13.62 -18.79 0.41
N LEU A 196 12.93 -17.65 0.49
CA LEU A 196 11.88 -17.45 1.51
C LEU A 196 10.70 -18.43 1.31
N LEU A 197 10.34 -18.73 0.06
CA LEU A 197 9.29 -19.70 -0.28
C LEU A 197 9.66 -21.13 0.14
N ARG A 198 10.95 -21.44 0.24
CA ARG A 198 11.48 -22.70 0.82
C ARG A 198 11.56 -22.68 2.35
N GLY A 199 11.25 -21.55 2.98
CA GLY A 199 11.42 -21.35 4.41
C GLY A 199 12.87 -21.07 4.81
N GLU A 200 13.71 -20.64 3.87
CA GLU A 200 15.12 -20.31 4.08
C GLU A 200 15.29 -18.78 4.02
N THR A 201 15.73 -18.15 5.11
CA THR A 201 16.08 -16.73 5.11
C THR A 201 17.58 -16.58 4.83
N PRO A 202 18.00 -15.96 3.71
CA PRO A 202 19.41 -15.70 3.44
C PRO A 202 20.06 -14.85 4.55
N THR A 203 21.32 -15.10 4.87
CA THR A 203 22.03 -14.39 5.96
C THR A 203 22.19 -12.90 5.71
N ASP A 204 22.19 -12.51 4.44
CA ASP A 204 22.28 -11.13 3.98
C ASP A 204 20.90 -10.56 3.60
N TRP A 205 19.79 -11.21 3.99
CA TRP A 205 18.44 -10.74 3.66
C TRP A 205 18.21 -9.32 4.15
N ARG A 206 17.48 -8.52 3.37
CA ARG A 206 17.29 -7.09 3.67
C ARG A 206 16.66 -6.89 5.04
N GLN A 207 17.13 -5.84 5.72
CA GLN A 207 16.64 -5.45 7.05
C GLN A 207 15.77 -4.20 7.03
N ALA A 208 15.64 -3.57 5.87
CA ALA A 208 14.81 -2.39 5.64
C ALA A 208 14.23 -2.41 4.21
N VAL A 209 13.06 -1.80 4.06
CA VAL A 209 12.47 -1.45 2.78
C VAL A 209 12.49 0.06 2.65
N TRP A 210 13.06 0.55 1.56
CA TRP A 210 13.01 1.97 1.23
C TRP A 210 11.69 2.32 0.56
N TYR A 211 11.16 3.50 0.88
CA TYR A 211 9.91 4.02 0.32
C TYR A 211 10.02 5.52 0.08
N ALA A 212 9.35 6.00 -0.97
CA ALA A 212 9.20 7.41 -1.25
C ALA A 212 7.86 7.73 -1.92
N TYR A 213 7.37 8.94 -1.68
CA TYR A 213 6.12 9.44 -2.24
C TYR A 213 6.32 10.86 -2.81
N TRP A 214 6.16 10.99 -4.13
CA TRP A 214 6.34 12.23 -4.91
C TRP A 214 5.01 12.90 -5.33
N GLY A 215 3.88 12.41 -4.81
CA GLY A 215 2.56 12.82 -5.28
C GLY A 215 2.13 14.18 -4.73
N ALA A 216 0.98 14.18 -4.05
CA ALA A 216 0.53 15.36 -3.32
C ALA A 216 1.29 15.52 -2.00
N PRO A 217 1.37 16.73 -1.42
CA PRO A 217 1.85 16.89 -0.05
C PRO A 217 1.14 15.93 0.93
N PRO A 218 1.87 15.39 1.91
CA PRO A 218 3.29 15.60 2.16
C PRO A 218 4.15 14.70 1.27
N ASN A 219 5.07 15.31 0.51
CA ASN A 219 6.17 14.58 -0.11
C ASN A 219 7.09 14.08 1.00
N HIS A 220 7.49 12.82 0.95
CA HIS A 220 8.32 12.21 1.98
C HIS A 220 8.99 10.93 1.48
N TRP A 221 10.04 10.52 2.16
CA TRP A 221 10.71 9.23 1.93
C TRP A 221 11.21 8.66 3.26
N GLY A 222 11.71 7.43 3.25
CA GLY A 222 12.17 6.82 4.47
C GLY A 222 12.44 5.33 4.34
N ILE A 223 12.54 4.69 5.50
CA ILE A 223 12.66 3.24 5.60
C ILE A 223 11.62 2.67 6.56
N ARG A 224 11.23 1.42 6.27
CA ARG A 224 10.50 0.53 7.16
C ARG A 224 11.38 -0.69 7.46
N THR A 225 11.77 -0.89 8.70
CA THR A 225 12.48 -2.11 9.15
C THR A 225 11.48 -3.17 9.58
N ALA A 226 11.84 -4.19 10.36
CA ALA A 226 10.85 -5.06 11.02
C ALA A 226 10.11 -4.34 12.17
N ASP A 227 10.76 -3.38 12.83
CA ASP A 227 10.31 -2.81 14.11
C ASP A 227 10.33 -1.27 14.20
N ALA A 228 10.64 -0.58 13.10
CA ALA A 228 10.68 0.87 13.05
C ALA A 228 10.22 1.42 11.69
N THR A 229 9.63 2.61 11.72
CA THR A 229 9.44 3.46 10.54
C THR A 229 10.18 4.77 10.79
N LEU A 230 11.04 5.17 9.84
CA LEU A 230 11.74 6.45 9.85
C LEU A 230 11.36 7.23 8.60
N VAL A 231 10.89 8.46 8.78
CA VAL A 231 10.35 9.31 7.71
C VAL A 231 11.17 10.59 7.59
N ARG A 232 11.42 11.06 6.38
CA ARG A 232 12.10 12.33 6.06
C ARG A 232 11.21 13.18 5.18
N PHE A 233 11.34 14.49 5.34
CA PHE A 233 10.59 15.48 4.58
C PHE A 233 11.55 16.37 3.77
N PRO A 234 11.16 16.83 2.58
CA PRO A 234 12.01 17.66 1.76
C PRO A 234 12.24 19.06 2.34
N GLY A 235 13.47 19.57 2.13
CA GLY A 235 13.81 20.96 2.42
C GLY A 235 13.87 21.30 3.91
N THR A 236 13.94 20.30 4.79
CA THR A 236 13.96 20.47 6.24
C THR A 236 14.74 19.32 6.90
N ASP A 237 15.26 19.57 8.09
CA ASP A 237 15.88 18.53 8.95
C ASP A 237 14.85 17.82 9.83
N GLU A 238 13.57 18.06 9.60
CA GLU A 238 12.49 17.45 10.37
C GLU A 238 12.27 16.00 9.94
N PHE A 239 11.87 15.19 10.90
CA PHE A 239 11.58 13.78 10.67
C PHE A 239 10.57 13.25 11.67
N GLU A 240 9.92 12.16 11.28
CA GLU A 240 9.14 11.34 12.20
C GLU A 240 9.80 9.97 12.35
N PHE A 241 9.79 9.45 13.57
CA PHE A 241 10.20 8.11 13.93
C PHE A 241 9.06 7.42 14.68
N TYR A 242 8.79 6.16 14.34
CA TYR A 242 7.80 5.31 14.98
C TYR A 242 8.44 4.00 15.43
N ASP A 243 8.31 3.66 16.71
CA ASP A 243 8.73 2.37 17.27
C ASP A 243 7.57 1.39 17.23
N LEU A 244 7.65 0.38 16.37
CA LEU A 244 6.51 -0.47 16.02
C LEU A 244 6.33 -1.64 16.98
N LYS A 245 7.27 -1.81 17.91
CA LYS A 245 7.09 -2.71 19.06
C LYS A 245 6.18 -2.09 20.12
N ILE A 246 6.26 -0.77 20.31
CA ILE A 246 5.52 -0.05 21.35
C ILE A 246 4.26 0.61 20.78
N ASP A 247 4.36 1.15 19.57
CA ASP A 247 3.28 1.82 18.85
C ASP A 247 3.09 1.16 17.47
N PRO A 248 2.54 -0.07 17.41
CA PRO A 248 2.30 -0.78 16.15
C PRO A 248 1.25 -0.09 15.27
N LEU A 249 0.44 0.80 15.85
CA LEU A 249 -0.54 1.62 15.13
C LEU A 249 0.05 2.94 14.66
N GLN A 250 1.34 3.21 14.90
CA GLN A 250 2.04 4.41 14.43
C GLN A 250 1.31 5.70 14.78
N LYS A 251 0.67 5.76 15.96
CA LYS A 251 -0.09 6.93 16.42
C LYS A 251 0.81 8.12 16.69
N ARG A 252 1.90 7.94 17.43
CA ARG A 252 2.72 9.05 17.95
C ARG A 252 4.17 8.89 17.53
N SER A 253 4.70 9.94 16.92
CA SER A 253 6.13 9.96 16.63
C SER A 253 6.97 10.15 17.91
N ALA A 254 8.01 9.33 18.07
CA ALA A 254 8.97 9.37 19.16
C ALA A 254 10.29 10.07 18.79
N HIS A 255 10.31 10.85 17.70
CA HIS A 255 11.53 11.50 17.18
C HIS A 255 12.20 12.46 18.17
N ALA A 256 11.42 13.09 19.06
CA ALA A 256 11.89 14.06 20.05
C ALA A 256 12.29 13.41 21.40
N ASP A 257 12.09 12.10 21.56
CA ASP A 257 12.43 11.41 22.81
C ASP A 257 13.93 11.05 22.81
N PRO A 258 14.74 11.60 23.74
CA PRO A 258 16.17 11.37 23.78
C PRO A 258 16.55 9.90 24.00
N ALA A 259 15.67 9.08 24.57
CA ALA A 259 15.91 7.64 24.73
C ALA A 259 16.08 6.92 23.37
N TYR A 260 15.58 7.49 22.28
CA TYR A 260 15.69 6.94 20.94
C TYR A 260 16.86 7.49 20.11
N ALA A 261 17.63 8.46 20.62
CA ALA A 261 18.65 9.16 19.84
C ALA A 261 19.64 8.21 19.14
N GLU A 262 20.17 7.22 19.88
CA GLU A 262 21.12 6.24 19.33
C GLU A 262 20.46 5.31 18.28
N ARG A 263 19.21 4.90 18.52
CA ARG A 263 18.45 4.07 17.57
C ARG A 263 18.16 4.83 16.29
N ILE A 264 17.76 6.10 16.39
CA ILE A 264 17.51 6.98 15.25
C ILE A 264 18.80 7.22 14.46
N ALA A 265 19.95 7.42 15.13
CA ALA A 265 21.25 7.54 14.46
C ALA A 265 21.57 6.29 13.62
N ARG A 266 21.43 5.09 14.20
CA ARG A 266 21.59 3.84 13.43
C ARG A 266 20.61 3.71 12.27
N LEU A 267 19.34 4.09 12.45
CA LEU A 267 18.35 4.04 11.37
C LEU A 267 18.66 5.03 10.23
N ASN A 268 19.33 6.14 10.51
CA ASN A 268 19.84 7.04 9.46
C ASN A 268 20.95 6.39 8.63
N GLU A 269 21.84 5.64 9.27
CA GLU A 269 22.88 4.87 8.56
C GLU A 269 22.24 3.81 7.67
N VAL A 270 21.24 3.08 8.19
CA VAL A 270 20.45 2.11 7.42
C VAL A 270 19.75 2.81 6.25
N LEU A 271 19.07 3.94 6.47
CA LEU A 271 18.41 4.71 5.40
C LEU A 271 19.42 5.10 4.32
N THR A 272 20.59 5.60 4.70
CA THR A 272 21.66 5.98 3.77
C THR A 272 22.16 4.77 2.98
N SER A 273 22.34 3.62 3.64
CA SER A 273 22.75 2.38 2.99
C SER A 273 21.69 1.89 2.00
N THR A 274 20.42 1.86 2.39
CA THR A 274 19.33 1.42 1.52
C THR A 274 19.13 2.37 0.34
N MET A 275 19.34 3.68 0.51
CA MET A 275 19.33 4.62 -0.61
C MET A 275 20.41 4.31 -1.65
N ARG A 276 21.61 3.88 -1.22
CA ARG A 276 22.67 3.43 -2.14
C ARG A 276 22.29 2.12 -2.83
N GLU A 277 21.69 1.18 -2.10
CA GLU A 277 21.21 -0.11 -2.62
C GLU A 277 20.16 0.07 -3.72
N VAL A 278 19.23 1.01 -3.55
CA VAL A 278 18.21 1.35 -4.55
C VAL A 278 18.66 2.43 -5.54
N GLU A 279 19.95 2.76 -5.54
CA GLU A 279 20.61 3.70 -6.45
C GLU A 279 19.96 5.10 -6.55
N ILE A 280 19.15 5.49 -5.56
CA ILE A 280 18.42 6.77 -5.57
C ILE A 280 19.36 7.91 -5.21
N GLN A 281 19.44 8.91 -6.08
CA GLN A 281 20.24 10.10 -5.83
C GLN A 281 19.49 11.13 -4.98
N PRO A 282 20.18 11.96 -4.18
CA PRO A 282 19.53 13.04 -3.44
C PRO A 282 18.71 13.98 -4.32
N SER A 283 19.12 14.20 -5.58
CA SER A 283 18.39 15.03 -6.56
C SER A 283 17.11 14.40 -7.11
N GLU A 284 16.85 13.14 -6.79
CA GLU A 284 15.66 12.40 -7.21
C GLU A 284 14.66 12.25 -6.07
N LEU A 285 15.01 12.67 -4.86
CA LEU A 285 14.12 12.60 -3.70
C LEU A 285 12.89 13.49 -3.87
N PRO A 286 11.75 13.10 -3.28
CA PRO A 286 10.53 13.92 -3.28
C PRO A 286 10.82 15.37 -2.88
N GLY A 287 10.21 16.33 -3.57
CA GLY A 287 10.35 17.77 -3.25
C GLY A 287 11.67 18.43 -3.68
N THR A 288 12.62 17.70 -4.27
CA THR A 288 13.81 18.30 -4.89
C THR A 288 13.48 18.80 -6.31
N ALA A 289 13.84 20.05 -6.62
CA ALA A 289 13.41 20.73 -7.83
C ALA A 289 14.14 20.22 -9.09
N LYS A 290 13.65 19.11 -9.68
CA LYS A 290 13.84 18.74 -11.10
C LYS A 290 12.73 17.84 -11.66
N GLN A 291 11.48 17.98 -11.23
CA GLN A 291 10.35 17.59 -12.10
C GLN A 291 10.13 18.70 -13.13
N GLY A 292 11.08 18.83 -14.05
CA GLY A 292 10.84 19.56 -15.29
C GLY A 292 9.60 18.94 -15.93
N ARG A 293 8.61 19.77 -16.26
CA ARG A 293 7.58 19.42 -17.24
C ARG A 293 8.29 18.63 -18.33
N ALA A 294 7.95 17.36 -18.50
CA ALA A 294 8.26 16.67 -19.73
C ALA A 294 7.66 17.56 -20.81
N THR A 295 8.52 18.30 -21.51
CA THR A 295 8.12 19.00 -22.72
C THR A 295 7.66 17.89 -23.63
N THR A 296 6.34 17.81 -23.82
CA THR A 296 5.75 17.00 -24.85
C THR A 296 6.37 17.48 -26.15
N LYS A 297 7.38 16.76 -26.64
CA LYS A 297 7.82 16.88 -28.03
C LYS A 297 6.55 16.73 -28.87
N PRO A 298 6.23 17.67 -29.78
CA PRO A 298 5.08 17.51 -30.64
C PRO A 298 5.26 16.20 -31.40
N ARG A 299 4.35 15.25 -31.19
CA ARG A 299 4.25 14.04 -32.01
C ARG A 299 3.90 14.53 -33.42
N THR A 300 4.87 14.58 -34.31
CA THR A 300 4.65 14.79 -35.74
C THR A 300 3.72 13.68 -36.22
N LYS A 301 2.46 14.04 -36.50
CA LYS A 301 1.50 13.14 -37.15
C LYS A 301 1.95 12.96 -38.60
N SER A 302 2.74 11.91 -38.89
CA SER A 302 2.84 11.39 -40.25
C SER A 302 1.53 10.71 -40.59
N ARG A 303 0.68 11.41 -41.35
CA ARG A 303 -0.47 10.79 -42.04
C ARG A 303 0.08 9.85 -43.11
N GLN A 304 0.11 8.55 -42.83
CA GLN A 304 0.12 7.57 -43.92
C GLN A 304 -1.26 7.60 -44.58
N LYS A 305 -1.32 8.16 -45.79
CA LYS A 305 -2.44 7.95 -46.71
C LYS A 305 -2.35 6.49 -47.18
N VAL A 306 -3.28 5.66 -46.74
CA VAL A 306 -3.56 4.38 -47.40
C VAL A 306 -4.31 4.71 -48.69
N SER A 307 -3.63 4.52 -49.82
CA SER A 307 -4.26 4.55 -51.14
C SER A 307 -4.85 3.17 -51.40
N VAL A 308 -6.18 3.11 -51.51
CA VAL A 308 -6.87 1.96 -52.08
C VAL A 308 -6.71 2.03 -53.59
N LYS A 309 -6.09 1.01 -54.18
CA LYS A 309 -6.26 0.59 -55.57
C LYS A 309 -6.36 -0.93 -55.57
#